data_AF-A0A836X7A9-F1
#
_entry.id   AF-A0A836X7A9-F1
#
_cell.length_a   1.000
_cell.length_b   1.000
_cell.length_c   1.000
_cell.angle_alpha   90.00
_cell.angle_beta   90.00
_cell.angle_gamma   90.00
#
_symmetry.space_group_name_H-M   'P 1'
#
loop_
_entity.id
_entity.type
_entity.pdbx_description
1 polymer ?
#
loop_
_entity_poly.entity_id
_entity_poly.type
_entity_poly.pdbx_seq_one_letter_code
_entity_poly.pdbx_strand_id
1 'polypeptide(L)' 'MNALASGLEQDMESDIAKALEYRYGDGLVYLPKHQPESLFKMAVTKGFVDQEGYLTRKGRSLLAKYQFA' A
#
# COMPACT_ATOMS: atom_id res chain seq x y z
N MET A 1 -2.82 24.86 10.85
CA MET A 1 -2.37 24.42 9.51
C MET A 1 -2.04 22.93 9.61
N ASN A 2 -2.98 22.00 9.33
CA ASN A 2 -2.64 20.56 9.34
C ASN A 2 -3.68 19.62 8.69
N ALA A 3 -4.92 20.07 8.49
CA ALA A 3 -6.00 19.20 7.96
C ALA A 3 -5.80 18.78 6.50
N LEU A 4 -5.17 19.62 5.67
CA LEU A 4 -4.91 19.32 4.25
C LEU A 4 -3.81 18.27 4.08
N ALA A 5 -2.77 18.32 4.91
CA ALA A 5 -1.68 17.34 4.87
C ALA A 5 -2.16 15.95 5.33
N SER A 6 -2.99 15.89 6.38
CA SER A 6 -3.59 14.63 6.83
C SER A 6 -4.54 14.02 5.80
N GLY A 7 -5.27 14.84 5.04
CA GLY A 7 -6.15 14.37 3.96
C GLY A 7 -5.36 13.73 2.82
N LEU A 8 -4.30 14.41 2.36
CA LEU A 8 -3.42 13.89 1.30
C LEU A 8 -2.69 12.60 1.71
N GLU A 9 -2.25 12.51 2.96
CA GLU A 9 -1.66 11.27 3.48
C GLU A 9 -2.67 10.13 3.54
N GLN A 10 -3.92 10.41 3.91
CA GLN A 10 -4.97 9.42 3.95
C GLN A 10 -5.36 8.92 2.54
N ASP A 11 -5.46 9.83 1.56
CA ASP A 11 -5.72 9.47 0.16
C ASP A 11 -4.60 8.58 -0.39
N MET A 12 -3.35 8.94 -0.12
CA MET A 12 -2.17 8.16 -0.50
C MET A 12 -2.14 6.77 0.16
N GLU A 13 -2.46 6.69 1.47
CA GLU A 13 -2.58 5.41 2.17
C GLU A 13 -3.68 4.54 1.57
N SER A 14 -4.82 5.12 1.18
CA SER A 14 -5.91 4.40 0.54
C SER A 14 -5.48 3.81 -0.80
N ASP A 15 -4.78 4.57 -1.63
CA ASP A 15 -4.31 4.10 -2.93
C ASP A 15 -3.22 3.02 -2.79
N ILE A 16 -2.29 3.18 -1.84
CA ILE A 16 -1.33 2.12 -1.49
C ILE A 16 -2.08 0.87 -1.05
N ALA A 17 -3.08 1.01 -0.17
CA ALA A 17 -3.81 -0.12 0.37
C ALA A 17 -4.55 -0.92 -0.73
N LYS A 18 -5.12 -0.26 -1.75
CA LYS A 18 -5.70 -0.92 -2.94
C LYS A 18 -4.67 -1.73 -3.72
N ALA A 19 -3.43 -1.25 -3.83
CA ALA A 19 -2.38 -2.03 -4.49
C ALA A 19 -1.95 -3.26 -3.67
N LEU A 20 -1.95 -3.16 -2.34
CA LEU A 20 -1.63 -4.27 -1.45
C LEU A 20 -2.68 -5.40 -1.48
N GLU A 21 -3.88 -5.14 -1.99
CA GLU A 21 -4.93 -6.17 -2.14
C GLU A 21 -4.53 -7.27 -3.13
N TYR A 22 -3.75 -6.91 -4.16
CA TYR A 22 -3.22 -7.82 -5.18
C TYR A 22 -2.05 -8.66 -4.65
N ARG A 23 -2.17 -9.15 -3.41
CA ARG A 23 -1.35 -10.19 -2.83
C ARG A 23 -2.02 -11.54 -3.06
N TYR A 24 -1.22 -12.55 -3.38
CA TYR A 24 -1.71 -13.92 -3.53
C TYR A 24 -1.13 -14.80 -2.43
N GLY A 25 -1.44 -16.11 -2.44
CA GLY A 25 -1.16 -17.03 -1.33
C GLY A 25 0.31 -17.18 -0.90
N ASP A 26 1.25 -16.61 -1.64
CA ASP A 26 2.68 -16.54 -1.33
C ASP A 26 3.07 -15.29 -0.51
N GLY A 27 2.16 -14.33 -0.35
CA GLY A 27 2.40 -13.08 0.35
C GLY A 27 3.13 -12.02 -0.46
N LEU A 28 3.39 -12.27 -1.75
CA LEU A 28 4.00 -11.31 -2.67
C LEU A 28 2.93 -10.33 -3.18
N VAL A 29 3.26 -9.04 -3.21
CA VAL A 29 2.37 -7.99 -3.75
C VAL A 29 2.65 -7.82 -5.23
N TYR A 30 1.62 -8.00 -6.05
CA TYR A 30 1.69 -7.79 -7.49
C TYR A 30 1.09 -6.45 -7.85
N LEU A 31 1.83 -5.60 -8.54
CA LEU A 31 1.28 -4.38 -9.10
C LEU A 31 0.58 -4.70 -10.44
N PRO A 32 -0.73 -4.44 -10.59
CA PRO A 32 -1.39 -4.57 -11.88
C PRO A 32 -0.76 -3.64 -12.92
N LYS A 33 -0.65 -4.07 -14.18
CA LYS A 33 -0.01 -3.30 -15.27
C LYS A 33 -0.59 -1.90 -15.50
N HIS A 34 -1.82 -1.65 -15.09
CA HIS A 34 -2.51 -0.37 -15.23
C HIS A 34 -2.28 0.57 -14.04
N GLN A 35 -1.65 0.10 -12.96
CA GLN A 35 -1.30 0.94 -11.82
C GLN A 35 0.10 1.53 -11.99
N PRO A 36 0.33 2.76 -11.51
CA PRO A 36 1.61 3.43 -11.66
C PRO A 36 2.68 2.77 -10.78
N GLU A 37 3.85 2.48 -11.36
CA GLU A 37 5.01 1.91 -10.65
C GLU A 37 5.44 2.75 -9.44
N SER A 38 5.22 4.07 -9.50
CA SER A 38 5.49 4.99 -8.40
C SER A 38 4.76 4.61 -7.12
N LEU A 39 3.56 4.03 -7.23
CA LEU A 39 2.78 3.62 -6.06
C LEU A 39 3.43 2.45 -5.32
N PHE A 40 3.96 1.47 -6.06
CA PHE A 40 4.74 0.38 -5.48
C PHE A 40 6.02 0.90 -4.81
N LYS A 41 6.75 1.80 -5.50
CA LYS A 41 7.94 2.45 -4.92
C LYS A 41 7.61 3.19 -3.62
N MET A 42 6.48 3.91 -3.56
CA MET A 42 6.02 4.54 -2.33
C MET A 42 5.69 3.52 -1.25
N ALA A 43 5.03 2.41 -1.58
CA ALA A 43 4.72 1.35 -0.62
C ALA A 43 6.00 0.76 0.01
N VAL A 44 7.06 0.59 -0.79
CA VAL A 44 8.39 0.17 -0.33
C VAL A 44 9.03 1.26 0.54
N THR A 45 9.10 2.51 0.08
CA THR A 45 9.69 3.63 0.83
C THR A 45 8.98 3.87 2.17
N LYS A 46 7.66 3.69 2.22
CA LYS A 46 6.86 3.84 3.45
C LYS A 46 6.89 2.57 4.33
N GLY A 47 7.54 1.48 3.88
CA GLY A 47 7.74 0.25 4.64
C GLY A 47 6.51 -0.65 4.74
N PHE A 48 5.54 -0.50 3.84
CA PHE A 48 4.38 -1.41 3.73
C PHE A 48 4.73 -2.70 2.99
N VAL A 49 5.69 -2.61 2.07
CA VAL A 49 6.28 -3.72 1.31
C VAL A 49 7.80 -3.69 1.51
N ASP A 50 8.45 -4.85 1.57
CA ASP A 50 9.91 -4.92 1.58
C ASP A 50 10.53 -4.80 0.17
N GLN A 51 11.85 -4.85 0.08
CA GLN A 51 12.57 -4.73 -1.20
C GLN A 51 12.32 -5.90 -2.15
N GLU A 52 11.89 -7.05 -1.63
CA GLU A 52 11.61 -8.26 -2.40
C GLU A 52 10.14 -8.32 -2.87
N GLY A 53 9.30 -7.41 -2.38
CA GLY A 53 7.90 -7.29 -2.77
C GLY A 53 6.91 -7.93 -1.80
N TYR A 54 7.35 -8.38 -0.63
CA TYR A 54 6.47 -9.02 0.35
C TYR A 54 5.86 -8.02 1.33
N LEU A 55 4.66 -8.36 1.80
CA LEU A 55 3.95 -7.59 2.81
C LEU A 55 4.67 -7.60 4.15
N THR A 56 4.97 -6.41 4.66
CA THR A 56 5.48 -6.24 6.03
C THR A 56 4.36 -6.31 7.05
N ARG A 57 4.71 -6.34 8.35
CA ARG A 57 3.72 -6.19 9.43
C ARG A 57 2.93 -4.88 9.31
N LYS A 58 3.59 -3.79 8.90
CA LYS A 58 2.96 -2.48 8.71
C LYS A 58 1.96 -2.51 7.56
N GLY A 59 2.30 -3.12 6.43
CA GLY A 59 1.41 -3.29 5.29
C GLY A 59 0.17 -4.11 5.62
N ARG A 60 0.31 -5.20 6.40
CA ARG A 60 -0.83 -5.99 6.89
C ARG A 60 -1.77 -5.17 7.77
N SER A 61 -1.22 -4.36 8.67
CA SER A 61 -2.04 -3.46 9.50
C SER A 61 -2.76 -2.41 8.67
N LEU A 62 -2.12 -1.88 7.62
CA LEU A 62 -2.75 -0.94 6.69
C LEU A 62 -3.94 -1.60 5.98
N LEU A 63 -3.74 -2.80 5.41
CA LEU A 63 -4.84 -3.55 4.79
C LEU A 63 -6.01 -3.80 5.76
N ALA A 64 -5.71 -4.19 7.00
CA ALA A 64 -6.74 -4.42 8.01
C ALA A 64 -7.54 -3.15 8.35
N LYS A 65 -6.91 -1.96 8.29
CA LYS A 65 -7.55 -0.66 8.53
C LYS A 65 -8.55 -0.30 7.42
N TYR A 66 -8.27 -0.65 6.17
CA TYR A 66 -9.09 -0.25 5.03
C TYR A 66 -10.19 -1.25 4.66
N GLN A 67 -10.25 -2.43 5.30
CA GLN A 67 -11.30 -3.46 5.14
C GLN A 67 -11.94 -3.46 3.75
N PHE A 68 -11.13 -3.65 2.71
CA PHE A 68 -11.68 -3.82 1.38
C PHE A 68 -12.49 -5.13 1.36
N ALA A 69 -13.77 -4.99 1.05
CA ALA A 69 -14.76 -6.07 1.01
C ALA A 69 -14.76 -6.76 -0.36
#